data_AF-A0A376RCR9-F1
#
_entry.id   AF-A0A376RCR9-F1
#
_cell.length_a   1.000
_cell.length_b   1.000
_cell.length_c   1.000
_cell.angle_alpha   90.00
_cell.angle_beta   90.00
_cell.angle_gamma   90.00
#
_symmetry.space_group_name_H-M   'P 1'
#
loop_
_entity.id
_entity.type
_entity.pdbx_description
1 polymer ?
#
loop_
_entity_poly.entity_id
_entity_poly.type
_entity_poly.pdbx_seq_one_letter_code
_entity_poly.pdbx_strand_id
1 'polypeptide(L)'
;MICQQQDDEIEAGIEHLHQLYNVMRNDKREPGKLSELKFGLECGGSDGLSGITANPMLGRFSDYVIANGGTTVLTEVPEMFGAEQLLMDHCRDEATFEKLVTMVNDFKQYFMPMTSRSMKTHRREQSGRYHHAGR
;
A
#
# COMPACT_ATOMS: atom_id res chain seq x y z
N MET A 1 5.98 7.76 26.00
CA MET A 1 7.21 8.55 26.09
C MET A 1 7.10 9.79 25.21
N ILE A 2 7.45 10.96 25.72
CA ILE A 2 7.73 12.15 24.90
C ILE A 2 9.25 12.29 24.90
N CYS A 3 9.90 12.10 23.76
CA CYS A 3 11.37 12.01 23.65
C CYS A 3 12.05 13.26 24.26
N GLN A 4 11.51 14.44 23.96
CA GLN A 4 12.02 15.74 24.45
C GLN A 4 11.95 15.95 25.98
N GLN A 5 11.41 14.97 26.72
CA GLN A 5 11.30 15.00 28.19
C GLN A 5 12.17 13.92 28.86
N GLN A 6 13.03 13.23 28.12
CA GLN A 6 13.94 12.20 28.64
C GLN A 6 15.38 12.67 28.52
N ASP A 7 16.17 12.46 29.58
CA ASP A 7 17.61 12.75 29.55
C ASP A 7 18.37 11.69 28.73
N ASP A 8 17.89 10.44 28.75
CA ASP A 8 18.36 9.33 27.91
C ASP A 8 17.16 8.64 27.24
N GLU A 9 16.92 8.98 25.97
CA GLU A 9 15.80 8.45 25.18
C GLU A 9 15.96 6.96 24.87
N ILE A 10 17.20 6.44 24.82
CA ILE A 10 17.48 5.04 24.50
C ILE A 10 17.12 4.18 25.71
N GLU A 11 17.61 4.55 26.89
CA GLU A 11 17.33 3.82 28.13
C GLU A 11 15.82 3.82 28.44
N ALA A 12 15.16 4.97 28.31
CA ALA A 12 13.71 5.06 28.47
C ALA A 12 12.95 4.19 27.46
N GLY A 13 13.43 4.12 26.21
CA GLY A 13 12.89 3.23 25.19
C GLY A 13 13.06 1.75 25.54
N ILE A 14 14.24 1.35 26.04
CA ILE A 14 14.55 -0.01 26.47
C ILE A 14 13.67 -0.41 27.66
N GLU A 15 13.45 0.48 28.62
CA GLU A 15 12.56 0.22 29.76
C GLU A 15 11.13 -0.11 29.29
N HIS A 16 10.59 0.66 28.34
CA HIS A 16 9.27 0.38 27.75
C HIS A 16 9.22 -0.93 26.98
N LEU A 17 10.29 -1.29 26.25
CA LEU A 17 10.38 -2.59 25.59
C LEU A 17 10.39 -3.74 26.59
N HIS A 18 11.08 -3.59 27.72
CA HIS A 18 11.05 -4.58 28.80
C HIS A 18 9.66 -4.73 29.42
N GLN A 19 8.92 -3.64 29.59
CA GLN A 19 7.53 -3.68 30.08
C GLN A 19 6.64 -4.48 29.11
N LEU A 20 6.68 -4.20 27.81
CA LEU A 20 5.94 -4.94 26.79
C LEU A 20 6.34 -6.42 26.78
N TYR A 21 7.65 -6.71 26.80
CA TYR A 21 8.18 -8.07 26.84
C TYR A 21 7.66 -8.85 28.04
N ASN A 22 7.67 -8.25 29.23
CA ASN A 22 7.20 -8.91 30.44
C ASN A 22 5.71 -9.28 30.40
N VAL A 23 4.89 -8.53 29.65
CA VAL A 23 3.49 -8.86 29.40
C VAL A 23 3.38 -10.02 28.41
N MET A 24 4.03 -9.94 27.25
CA MET A 24 3.82 -10.90 26.14
C MET A 24 4.64 -12.20 26.25
N ARG A 25 5.69 -12.25 27.08
CA ARG A 25 6.66 -13.37 27.12
C ARG A 25 6.06 -14.74 27.43
N ASN A 26 4.88 -14.79 28.05
CA ASN A 26 4.21 -16.03 28.41
C ASN A 26 3.00 -16.35 27.52
N ASP A 27 2.74 -15.53 26.50
CA ASP A 27 1.65 -15.75 25.55
C ASP A 27 1.86 -17.06 24.79
N LYS A 28 0.77 -17.79 24.57
CA LYS A 28 0.78 -19.05 23.84
C LYS A 28 -0.21 -18.99 22.69
N ARG A 29 0.14 -19.68 21.61
CA ARG A 29 -0.79 -19.86 20.48
C ARG A 29 -1.97 -20.70 20.94
N GLU A 30 -3.16 -20.25 20.58
CA GLU A 30 -4.41 -20.97 20.79
C GLU A 30 -5.11 -21.15 19.44
N PRO A 31 -5.97 -22.18 19.29
CA PRO A 31 -6.83 -22.28 18.13
C PRO A 31 -7.70 -21.02 17.99
N GLY A 32 -7.63 -20.37 16.83
CA GLY A 32 -8.43 -19.19 16.49
C GLY A 32 -9.36 -19.45 15.29
N LYS A 33 -10.25 -18.50 15.02
CA LYS A 33 -11.14 -18.54 13.86
C LYS A 33 -10.55 -17.71 12.72
N LEU A 34 -10.84 -18.12 11.48
CA LEU A 34 -10.41 -17.35 10.30
C LEU A 34 -11.02 -15.94 10.28
N SER A 35 -12.18 -15.75 10.91
CA SER A 35 -12.82 -14.44 11.09
C SER A 35 -12.05 -13.44 11.96
N GLU A 36 -11.08 -13.91 12.73
CA GLU A 36 -10.24 -13.06 13.58
C GLU A 36 -9.03 -12.52 12.81
N LEU A 37 -8.79 -13.03 11.58
CA LEU A 37 -7.63 -12.69 10.77
C LEU A 37 -7.93 -11.62 9.73
N LYS A 38 -6.92 -10.76 9.52
CA LYS A 38 -6.88 -9.72 8.49
C LYS A 38 -5.60 -9.94 7.67
N PHE A 39 -5.74 -10.12 6.37
CA PHE A 39 -4.61 -10.33 5.45
C PHE A 39 -4.40 -9.09 4.58
N GLY A 40 -3.22 -8.47 4.67
CA GLY A 40 -2.75 -7.52 3.66
C GLY A 40 -2.20 -8.28 2.47
N LEU A 41 -2.52 -7.81 1.26
CA LEU A 41 -2.12 -8.42 0.01
C LEU A 41 -1.21 -7.45 -0.73
N GLU A 42 0.01 -7.90 -0.97
CA GLU A 42 1.07 -7.13 -1.62
C GLU A 42 1.63 -7.94 -2.79
N CYS A 43 1.98 -7.24 -3.85
CA CYS A 43 2.83 -7.73 -4.91
C CYS A 43 4.30 -7.55 -4.50
N GLY A 44 5.17 -8.37 -5.08
CA GLY A 44 6.62 -8.24 -4.95
C GLY A 44 7.21 -7.66 -6.22
N GLY A 45 8.02 -8.47 -6.92
CA GLY A 45 8.43 -8.15 -8.28
C GLY A 45 7.39 -8.61 -9.28
N SER A 46 6.54 -7.70 -9.76
CA SER A 46 5.53 -8.01 -10.77
C SER A 46 6.18 -8.50 -12.07
N ASP A 47 5.65 -9.58 -12.64
CA ASP A 47 6.08 -10.14 -13.93
C ASP A 47 4.88 -10.41 -14.86
N GLY A 48 5.17 -10.78 -16.11
CA GLY A 48 4.13 -11.06 -17.10
C GLY A 48 3.24 -12.27 -16.79
N LEU A 49 3.58 -13.08 -15.78
CA LEU A 49 2.83 -14.27 -15.39
C LEU A 49 1.99 -14.05 -14.12
N SER A 50 2.30 -13.04 -13.33
CA SER A 50 1.68 -12.74 -12.03
C SER A 50 0.16 -12.54 -12.19
N GLY A 51 -0.24 -11.79 -13.21
CA GLY A 51 -1.65 -11.53 -13.54
C GLY A 51 -2.46 -12.75 -14.00
N ILE A 52 -1.81 -13.85 -14.38
CA ILE A 52 -2.48 -15.09 -14.84
C ILE A 52 -2.26 -16.29 -13.91
N THR A 53 -1.38 -16.16 -12.91
CA THR A 53 -1.05 -17.24 -11.96
C THR A 53 -1.31 -16.84 -10.51
N ALA A 54 -0.38 -16.12 -9.88
CA ALA A 54 -0.41 -15.79 -8.46
C ALA A 54 -1.60 -14.89 -8.10
N ASN A 55 -1.88 -13.85 -8.89
CA ASN A 55 -2.94 -12.88 -8.57
C ASN A 55 -4.33 -13.52 -8.65
N PRO A 56 -4.68 -14.33 -9.67
CA PRO A 56 -5.92 -15.10 -9.66
C PRO A 56 -6.05 -16.07 -8.47
N MET A 57 -4.95 -16.70 -8.05
CA MET A 57 -4.95 -17.56 -6.87
C MET A 57 -5.22 -16.76 -5.59
N LEU A 58 -4.58 -15.60 -5.43
CA LEU A 58 -4.83 -14.68 -4.30
C LEU A 58 -6.26 -14.13 -4.28
N GLY A 59 -6.88 -13.92 -5.44
CA GLY A 59 -8.30 -13.59 -5.55
C GLY A 59 -9.18 -14.68 -4.94
N ARG A 60 -8.97 -15.94 -5.33
CA ARG A 60 -9.70 -17.09 -4.75
C ARG A 60 -9.42 -17.28 -3.26
N PHE A 61 -8.19 -17.05 -2.83
CA PHE A 61 -7.84 -17.05 -1.40
C PHE A 61 -8.64 -15.98 -0.65
N SER A 62 -8.75 -14.77 -1.21
CA SER A 62 -9.55 -13.69 -0.63
C SER A 62 -11.02 -14.06 -0.49
N ASP A 63 -11.62 -14.62 -1.54
CA ASP A 63 -13.00 -15.09 -1.51
C ASP A 63 -13.21 -16.14 -0.41
N TYR A 64 -12.28 -17.10 -0.28
CA TYR A 64 -12.33 -18.13 0.75
C TYR A 64 -12.25 -17.53 2.17
N VAL A 65 -11.34 -16.58 2.40
CA VAL A 65 -11.19 -15.92 3.70
C VAL A 65 -12.43 -15.11 4.06
N ILE A 66 -12.93 -14.30 3.12
CA ILE A 66 -14.13 -13.47 3.31
C ILE A 66 -15.37 -14.34 3.57
N ALA A 67 -15.52 -15.46 2.84
CA ALA A 67 -16.62 -16.41 3.05
C ALA A 67 -16.62 -17.03 4.46
N ASN A 68 -15.46 -17.08 5.13
CA ASN A 68 -15.32 -17.55 6.52
C ASN A 68 -15.30 -16.41 7.55
N GLY A 69 -15.72 -15.20 7.15
CA GLY A 69 -15.82 -14.02 8.01
C GLY A 69 -14.50 -13.31 8.27
N GLY A 70 -13.41 -13.70 7.61
CA GLY A 70 -12.12 -13.01 7.68
C GLY A 70 -12.09 -11.78 6.80
N THR A 71 -10.97 -11.05 6.79
CA THR A 71 -10.79 -9.85 5.96
C THR A 71 -9.53 -9.95 5.12
N THR A 72 -9.61 -9.53 3.87
CA THR A 72 -8.41 -9.24 3.04
C THR A 72 -8.39 -7.77 2.63
N VAL A 73 -7.20 -7.23 2.41
CA VAL A 73 -6.97 -5.82 2.09
C VAL A 73 -5.97 -5.72 0.95
N LEU A 74 -6.37 -5.10 -0.16
CA LEU A 74 -5.45 -4.67 -1.21
C LEU A 74 -4.81 -3.34 -0.78
N THR A 75 -3.49 -3.27 -0.77
CA THR A 75 -2.74 -2.15 -0.14
C THR A 75 -1.99 -1.26 -1.14
N GLU A 76 -1.76 -1.73 -2.36
CA GLU A 76 -0.96 -1.01 -3.36
C GLU A 76 -1.82 -0.12 -4.27
N VAL A 77 -2.11 1.10 -3.82
CA VAL A 77 -2.91 2.07 -4.59
C VAL A 77 -2.39 2.32 -6.02
N PRO A 78 -1.06 2.47 -6.28
CA PRO A 78 -0.56 2.64 -7.65
C PRO A 78 -0.89 1.49 -8.60
N GLU A 79 -0.93 0.25 -8.11
CA GLU A 79 -1.19 -0.96 -8.90
C GLU A 79 -2.67 -1.06 -9.31
N MET A 80 -3.54 -0.22 -8.74
CA MET A 80 -4.94 -0.10 -9.14
C MET A 80 -5.12 0.79 -10.38
N PHE A 81 -4.10 1.58 -10.76
CA PHE A 81 -4.22 2.53 -11.87
C PHE A 81 -4.31 1.81 -13.22
N GLY A 82 -5.31 2.18 -14.02
CA GLY A 82 -5.70 1.48 -15.24
C GLY A 82 -6.76 0.40 -15.03
N ALA A 83 -7.02 0.00 -13.78
CA ALA A 83 -8.04 -0.97 -13.40
C ALA A 83 -9.03 -0.44 -12.34
N GLU A 84 -8.95 0.85 -11.99
CA GLU A 84 -9.71 1.42 -10.88
C GLU A 84 -11.23 1.32 -11.09
N GLN A 85 -11.69 1.40 -12.34
CA GLN A 85 -13.10 1.29 -12.67
C GLN A 85 -13.65 -0.09 -12.28
N LEU A 86 -12.88 -1.16 -12.46
CA LEU A 86 -13.30 -2.51 -12.06
C LEU A 86 -13.51 -2.56 -10.54
N LEU A 87 -12.62 -1.96 -9.75
CA LEU A 87 -12.76 -1.91 -8.30
C LEU A 87 -13.96 -1.05 -7.86
N MET A 88 -14.19 0.06 -8.56
CA MET A 88 -15.33 0.94 -8.34
C MET A 88 -16.66 0.24 -8.60
N ASP A 89 -16.75 -0.56 -9.67
CA ASP A 89 -17.95 -1.33 -10.02
C ASP A 89 -18.27 -2.41 -8.97
N HIS A 90 -17.27 -2.83 -8.18
CA HIS A 90 -17.42 -3.78 -7.08
C HIS A 90 -17.71 -3.13 -5.71
N CYS A 91 -17.84 -1.81 -5.63
CA CYS A 91 -18.21 -1.14 -4.38
C CYS A 91 -19.64 -1.49 -3.96
N ARG A 92 -19.82 -1.85 -2.69
CA ARG A 92 -21.14 -2.24 -2.14
C ARG A 92 -22.17 -1.12 -2.21
N ASP A 93 -21.72 0.12 -2.00
CA ASP A 93 -22.57 1.30 -1.86
C ASP A 93 -21.83 2.56 -2.33
N GLU A 94 -22.61 3.62 -2.61
CA GLU A 94 -22.11 4.92 -3.08
C GLU A 94 -21.11 5.54 -2.10
N ALA A 95 -21.36 5.40 -0.79
CA ALA A 95 -20.44 5.91 0.24
C ALA A 95 -19.06 5.23 0.19
N THR A 96 -19.00 3.95 -0.16
CA THR A 96 -17.75 3.21 -0.36
C THR A 96 -17.08 3.59 -1.67
N PHE A 97 -17.86 3.75 -2.74
CA PHE A 97 -17.37 4.23 -4.03
C PHE A 97 -16.69 5.61 -3.91
N GLU A 98 -17.35 6.57 -3.26
CA GLU A 98 -16.78 7.93 -3.10
C GLU A 98 -15.48 7.93 -2.29
N LYS A 99 -15.37 7.06 -1.28
CA LYS A 99 -14.11 6.87 -0.54
C LYS A 99 -13.00 6.32 -1.42
N LEU A 100 -13.31 5.34 -2.29
CA LEU A 100 -12.34 4.78 -3.23
C LEU A 100 -11.89 5.84 -4.24
N VAL A 101 -12.82 6.60 -4.81
CA VAL A 101 -12.53 7.71 -5.75
C VAL A 101 -11.64 8.76 -5.08
N THR A 102 -11.97 9.17 -3.87
CA THR A 102 -11.17 10.13 -3.09
C THR A 102 -9.75 9.62 -2.88
N MET A 103 -9.61 8.38 -2.38
CA MET A 103 -8.31 7.78 -2.11
C MET A 103 -7.43 7.68 -3.37
N VAL A 104 -7.98 7.23 -4.50
CA VAL A 104 -7.25 7.12 -5.77
C VAL A 104 -6.81 8.49 -6.27
N ASN A 105 -7.69 9.50 -6.19
CA ASN A 105 -7.39 10.85 -6.68
C ASN A 105 -6.38 11.58 -5.78
N ASP A 106 -6.49 11.44 -4.46
CA ASP A 106 -5.52 11.99 -3.51
C ASP A 106 -4.12 11.43 -3.77
N PHE A 107 -4.03 10.12 -4.03
CA PHE A 107 -2.77 9.48 -4.38
C PHE A 107 -2.22 10.02 -5.71
N LYS A 108 -3.05 10.11 -6.76
CA LYS A 108 -2.64 10.70 -8.05
C LYS A 108 -2.12 12.13 -7.86
N GLN A 109 -2.84 12.97 -7.12
CA GLN A 109 -2.47 14.36 -6.85
C GLN A 109 -1.15 14.48 -6.09
N TYR A 110 -0.88 13.60 -5.13
CA TYR A 110 0.38 13.60 -4.38
C TYR A 110 1.61 13.42 -5.30
N PHE A 111 1.50 12.63 -6.37
CA PHE A 111 2.61 12.35 -7.30
C PHE A 111 2.67 13.26 -8.54
N MET A 112 1.60 14.01 -8.86
CA MET A 112 1.59 14.96 -9.99
C MET A 112 2.67 16.07 -9.92
N PRO A 113 3.01 16.66 -8.75
CA PRO A 113 4.11 17.62 -8.65
C PRO A 113 5.47 17.02 -9.03
N MET A 114 5.67 15.72 -8.78
CA MET A 114 6.93 15.02 -9.04
C MET A 114 7.12 14.70 -10.53
N THR A 115 6.06 14.33 -11.24
CA THR A 115 6.12 14.07 -12.69
C THR A 115 6.31 15.35 -13.51
N SER A 116 5.75 16.48 -13.06
CA SER A 116 5.95 17.78 -13.73
C SER A 116 7.40 18.31 -13.64
N ARG A 117 8.18 17.86 -12.65
CA ARG A 117 9.60 18.24 -12.48
C ARG A 117 10.53 17.36 -13.33
N SER A 118 10.20 16.07 -13.50
CA SER A 118 10.93 15.15 -14.38
C SER A 118 10.68 15.41 -15.88
N MET A 119 9.48 15.87 -16.27
CA MET A 119 9.21 16.26 -17.66
C MET A 119 9.89 17.59 -18.07
N LYS A 120 10.20 18.47 -17.11
CA LYS A 120 10.91 19.74 -17.40
C LYS A 120 12.40 19.53 -17.67
N THR A 121 13.05 18.54 -17.06
CA THR A 121 14.46 18.19 -17.34
C THR A 121 14.63 17.54 -18.71
N HIS A 122 13.73 16.65 -19.12
CA HIS A 122 13.77 16.04 -20.47
C HIS A 122 13.46 17.03 -21.61
N ARG A 123 12.62 18.06 -21.38
CA ARG A 123 12.32 19.06 -22.42
C ARG A 123 13.51 19.97 -22.74
N ARG A 124 14.40 20.23 -21.76
CA ARG A 124 15.63 21.02 -21.96
C ARG A 124 16.71 20.26 -22.75
N GLU A 125 16.81 18.94 -22.60
CA GLU A 125 17.79 18.14 -23.34
C GLU A 125 17.40 17.90 -24.81
N GLN A 126 16.11 17.90 -25.13
CA GLN A 126 15.64 17.83 -26.53
C GLN A 126 15.72 19.18 -27.25
N SER A 127 15.48 20.31 -26.57
CA SER A 127 15.63 21.64 -27.19
C SER A 127 17.08 22.02 -27.49
N GLY A 128 18.06 21.40 -26.82
CA GLY A 128 19.49 21.64 -27.08
C GLY A 128 20.05 20.94 -28.32
N ARG A 129 19.39 19.89 -28.84
CA ARG A 129 19.88 19.14 -30.01
C ARG A 129 19.41 19.69 -31.36
N TYR A 130 18.37 20.53 -31.39
CA TYR A 130 17.87 21.12 -32.64
C TYR A 130 18.60 22.39 -33.08
N HIS A 131 19.49 22.97 -32.25
CA HIS A 131 20.25 24.17 -32.63
C HIS A 131 21.59 23.90 -33.33
N HIS A 132 21.99 22.63 -33.52
CA HIS A 132 23.24 22.29 -34.20
C HIS A 132 23.11 21.59 -35.56
N ALA A 133 21.88 21.37 -36.06
CA ALA A 133 21.63 20.77 -37.38
C ALA A 133 21.09 21.79 -38.39
N GLY A 134 21.55 23.04 -38.31
CA GLY A 134 21.09 24.14 -39.14
C GLY A 134 22.15 25.22 -39.32
N ARG A 135 23.36 24.82 -39.72
CA ARG A 135 24.33 25.61 -40.49
C ARG A 135 25.17 24.68 -41.33
#